data_AF-A0A547Q9C2-F1
#
_entry.id   AF-A0A547Q9C2-F1
#
_cell.length_a   1.000
_cell.length_b   1.000
_cell.length_c   1.000
_cell.angle_alpha   90.00
_cell.angle_beta   90.00
_cell.angle_gamma   90.00
#
_symmetry.space_group_name_H-M   'P 1'
#
loop_
_entity.id
_entity.type
_entity.pdbx_description
1 polymer ?
#
loop_
_entity_poly.entity_id
_entity_poly.type
_entity_poly.pdbx_seq_one_letter_code
_entity_poly.pdbx_strand_id
1 'polypeptide(L)' 'MEGSIIGQVRHIAAKELAEAGCSDCEIQAVTGHKSLAMVQKYRSQADQKAASERAQARLEWSGSGT' A
#
# COMPACT_ATOMS: atom_id res chain seq x y z
N MET A 1 4.31 -13.30 25.52
CA MET A 1 4.02 -13.36 24.07
C MET A 1 3.93 -11.94 23.50
N GLU A 2 4.92 -11.09 23.78
CA GLU A 2 4.78 -9.63 23.58
C GLU A 2 5.57 -9.09 22.38
N GLY A 3 6.45 -9.91 21.80
CA GLY A 3 7.23 -9.53 20.62
C GLY A 3 6.47 -9.55 19.29
N SER A 4 5.28 -10.17 19.23
CA SER A 4 4.54 -10.38 17.97
C SER A 4 3.71 -9.17 17.54
N ILE A 5 3.22 -8.38 18.49
CA ILE A 5 2.32 -7.24 18.24
C ILE A 5 3.05 -6.02 17.65
N ILE A 6 4.28 -5.73 18.10
CA ILE A 6 5.07 -4.58 17.62
C ILE A 6 5.46 -4.72 16.15
N GLY A 7 5.76 -5.94 15.69
CA GLY A 7 6.02 -6.21 14.27
C GLY A 7 4.75 -6.01 13.41
N GLN A 8 3.61 -6.50 13.90
CA GLN A 8 2.34 -6.40 13.20
C GLN A 8 1.90 -4.95 12.98
N VAL A 9 2.00 -4.07 13.99
CA VAL A 9 1.60 -2.67 13.83
C VAL A 9 2.45 -1.91 12.81
N ARG A 10 3.74 -2.25 12.68
CA ARG A 10 4.63 -1.63 11.67
C ARG A 10 4.26 -2.02 10.25
N HIS A 11 3.83 -3.26 10.04
CA HIS A 11 3.37 -3.74 8.73
C HIS A 11 2.03 -3.12 8.35
N ILE A 12 1.12 -2.95 9.31
CA ILE A 12 -0.14 -2.26 9.10
C ILE A 12 0.11 -0.79 8.75
N ALA A 13 0.94 -0.09 9.53
CA ALA A 13 1.29 1.32 9.25
C ALA A 13 1.95 1.50 7.87
N ALA A 14 2.86 0.60 7.47
CA ALA A 14 3.47 0.68 6.13
C ALA A 14 2.45 0.50 5.00
N LYS A 15 1.46 -0.37 5.19
CA LYS A 15 0.38 -0.57 4.23
C LYS A 15 -0.50 0.68 4.13
N GLU A 16 -0.96 1.22 5.26
CA GLU A 16 -1.83 2.40 5.28
C GLU A 16 -1.15 3.62 4.65
N LEU A 17 0.13 3.86 4.97
CA LEU A 17 0.89 4.95 4.38
C LEU A 17 1.12 4.74 2.86
N ALA A 18 1.33 3.50 2.41
CA ALA A 18 1.45 3.20 0.99
C ALA A 18 0.13 3.44 0.23
N GLU A 19 -1.00 3.05 0.83
CA GLU A 19 -2.35 3.32 0.27
C GLU A 19 -2.70 4.82 0.28
N ALA A 20 -2.16 5.59 1.25
CA ALA A 20 -2.28 7.05 1.29
C ALA A 20 -1.39 7.77 0.26
N GLY A 21 -0.50 7.05 -0.43
CA GLY A 21 0.38 7.62 -1.46
C GLY A 21 1.69 8.20 -0.94
N CYS A 22 2.09 7.88 0.31
CA CYS A 22 3.41 8.27 0.82
C CYS A 22 4.53 7.59 0.02
N SER A 23 5.65 8.28 -0.11
CA SER A 23 6.86 7.77 -0.76
C SER A 23 7.55 6.69 0.09
N ASP A 24 8.36 5.85 -0.56
CA ASP A 24 9.10 4.78 0.11
C ASP A 24 9.98 5.32 1.26
N CYS A 25 10.58 6.49 1.07
CA CYS A 25 11.42 7.16 2.07
C CYS A 25 10.63 7.58 3.31
N GLU A 26 9.44 8.17 3.12
CA GLU A 26 8.56 8.59 4.23
C GLU A 26 8.07 7.38 5.02
N ILE A 27 7.64 6.32 4.32
CA ILE A 27 7.20 5.08 4.96
C ILE A 27 8.36 4.46 5.74
N GLN A 28 9.55 4.40 5.16
CA GLN A 28 10.72 3.84 5.83
C GLN A 28 11.10 4.64 7.09
N ALA A 29 11.07 5.98 7.01
CA ALA A 29 11.39 6.86 8.13
C ALA A 29 10.40 6.68 9.30
N VAL A 30 9.10 6.58 9.02
CA VAL A 30 8.05 6.43 10.04
C VAL A 30 8.05 5.02 10.64
N THR A 31 8.24 3.99 9.82
CA THR A 31 8.08 2.59 10.25
C THR A 31 9.38 1.92 10.69
N GLY A 32 10.54 2.54 10.47
CA GLY A 32 11.85 2.01 10.83
C GLY A 32 12.20 0.68 10.15
N HIS A 33 11.66 0.42 8.95
CA HIS A 33 11.98 -0.80 8.19
C HIS A 33 13.46 -0.81 7.80
N LYS A 34 14.13 -1.94 8.11
CA LYS A 34 15.57 -2.11 7.86
C LYS A 34 15.91 -2.18 6.37
N SER A 35 14.93 -2.52 5.52
CA SER A 35 15.13 -2.64 4.08
C SER A 35 14.04 -1.90 3.31
N LEU A 36 14.47 -1.26 2.22
CA LEU A 36 13.57 -0.59 1.27
C LEU A 36 12.66 -1.61 0.55
N ALA A 37 13.16 -2.82 0.30
CA ALA A 37 12.39 -3.90 -0.33
C ALA A 37 11.09 -4.23 0.43
N MET A 38 11.08 -4.08 1.76
CA MET A 38 9.88 -4.33 2.55
C MET A 38 8.83 -3.23 2.33
N VAL A 39 9.27 -1.98 2.21
CA VAL A 39 8.38 -0.84 1.90
C VAL A 39 7.86 -0.94 0.47
N GLN A 40 8.74 -1.25 -0.49
CA GLN A 40 8.39 -1.44 -1.90
C GLN A 40 7.31 -2.50 -2.09
N LYS A 41 7.35 -3.58 -1.31
CA LYS A 41 6.29 -4.60 -1.34
C LYS A 41 4.90 -4.00 -1.08
N TYR A 42 4.77 -3.14 -0.06
CA TYR A 42 3.48 -2.52 0.27
C TYR A 42 3.06 -1.48 -0.78
N ARG A 43 4.02 -0.72 -1.31
CA ARG A 43 3.80 0.21 -2.42
C ARG A 43 3.31 -0.49 -3.68
N SER A 44 3.95 -1.58 -4.09
CA SER A 44 3.49 -2.37 -5.23
C SER A 44 2.08 -2.93 -5.04
N GLN A 45 1.71 -3.33 -3.82
CA GLN A 45 0.35 -3.78 -3.51
C GLN A 45 -0.67 -2.64 -3.61
N ALA A 46 -0.34 -1.46 -3.07
CA ALA A 46 -1.18 -0.27 -3.18
C ALA A 46 -1.36 0.15 -4.65
N ASP A 47 -0.28 0.16 -5.43
CA ASP A 47 -0.29 0.50 -6.85
C ASP A 47 -1.14 -0.49 -7.66
N GLN A 48 -1.03 -1.79 -7.36
CA GLN A 48 -1.84 -2.84 -7.98
C GLN A 48 -3.33 -2.65 -7.69
N LYS A 49 -3.70 -2.34 -6.44
CA LYS A 49 -5.08 -2.05 -6.04
C LYS A 49 -5.63 -0.83 -6.78
N ALA A 50 -4.89 0.28 -6.77
CA ALA A 50 -5.28 1.50 -7.48
C ALA A 50 -5.40 1.28 -9.00
N ALA A 51 -4.53 0.46 -9.59
CA ALA A 51 -4.63 0.09 -11.00
C ALA A 51 -5.89 -0.73 -11.31
N SER A 52 -6.24 -1.67 -10.43
CA SER A 52 -7.47 -2.47 -10.54
C SER A 52 -8.73 -1.60 -10.46
N GLU A 53 -8.80 -0.70 -9.48
CA GLU A 53 -9.91 0.23 -9.31
C GLU A 53 -10.08 1.13 -10.54
N ARG A 54 -8.97 1.66 -11.06
CA ARG A 54 -8.97 2.45 -12.31
C ARG A 54 -9.44 1.63 -13.52
N ALA A 55 -9.07 0.35 -13.62
CA ALA A 55 -9.53 -0.52 -14.69
C ALA A 55 -11.03 -0.79 -14.59
N GLN A 56 -11.54 -1.07 -13.39
CA GLN A 56 -12.96 -1.30 -13.13
C GLN A 56 -13.81 -0.06 -13.45
N ALA A 57 -13.38 1.13 -13.00
CA ALA A 57 -14.08 2.38 -13.30
C ALA A 57 -14.19 2.66 -14.81
N ARG A 58 -13.16 2.28 -15.59
CA ARG A 58 -13.21 2.39 -17.06
C ARG A 58 -14.21 1.42 -17.68
N LEU A 59 -14.30 0.20 -17.16
CA LEU A 59 -15.27 -0.81 -17.61
C LEU A 59 -16.71 -0.35 -17.32
N GLU A 60 -16.97 0.14 -16.10
CA GLU A 60 -18.28 0.66 -15.71
C GLU A 60 -18.71 1.84 -16.60
N TRP A 61 -17.81 2.81 -16.82
CA TRP A 61 -18.06 3.93 -17.73
C TRP A 61 -18.38 3.45 -19.15
N SER A 62 -17.64 2.47 -19.66
CA SER A 62 -17.87 1.93 -21.01
C SER A 62 -19.17 1.13 -21.14
N GLY A 63 -19.67 0.53 -20.04
CA GLY A 63 -20.91 -0.24 -20.01
C GLY A 63 -22.17 0.60 -19.80
N SER A 64 -22.04 1.82 -19.27
CA SER A 64 -23.17 2.75 -19.07
C SER A 64 -23.58 3.51 -20.34
N GLY A 65 -22.88 3.30 -21.47
CA GLY A 65 -23.04 4.06 -22.72
C GLY A 65 -23.88 3.40 -23.82
N THR A 66 -24.56 2.27 -23.55
CA THR A 66 -25.49 1.59 -24.46
C THR A 66 -26.89 1.50 -23.85
#